data_AF-A0A7S0QVQ7-F1
#
_entry.id   AF-A0A7S0QVQ7-F1
#
_cell.length_a   1.000
_cell.length_b   1.000
_cell.length_c   1.000
_cell.angle_alpha   90.00
_cell.angle_beta   90.00
_cell.angle_gamma   90.00
#
_symmetry.space_group_name_H-M   'P 1'
#
loop_
_entity.id
_entity.type
_entity.pdbx_description
1 polymer ?
#
loop_
_entity_poly.entity_id
_entity_poly.type
_entity_poly.pdbx_seq_one_letter_code
_entity_poly.pdbx_strand_id
1 'polypeptide(L)'
;EMMEEDSLKDTEVHFESSQGPFPFRCNIFLLGLFSPVLRRMLCRGFKESSEKLLELKEVDGTAFSKVLELWCGGNNYQQSAWSELKQLAAVADRFQVTDEVLTALEDAMMERLNVEVCVE
;
A
#
# COMPACT_ATOMS: atom_id res chain seq x y z
N GLU A 1 30.14 -16.94 -10.71
CA GLU A 1 29.09 -16.32 -9.86
C GLU A 1 28.54 -15.05 -10.53
N MET A 2 27.77 -15.19 -11.62
CA MET A 2 27.10 -14.05 -12.31
C MET A 2 25.73 -14.49 -12.86
N MET A 3 24.96 -15.28 -12.11
CA MET A 3 23.64 -15.76 -12.55
C MET A 3 22.49 -15.40 -11.60
N GLU A 4 22.74 -14.72 -10.47
CA GLU A 4 21.70 -14.44 -9.48
C GLU A 4 21.06 -13.05 -9.64
N GLU A 5 21.77 -12.05 -10.17
CA GLU A 5 21.23 -10.67 -10.26
C GLU A 5 20.14 -10.48 -11.33
N ASP A 6 20.11 -11.29 -12.39
CA ASP A 6 19.14 -11.13 -13.48
C ASP A 6 17.78 -11.79 -13.16
N SER A 7 17.76 -12.82 -12.31
CA SER A 7 16.53 -13.52 -11.92
C SER A 7 15.64 -12.73 -10.96
N LEU A 8 16.19 -11.77 -10.21
CA LEU A 8 15.44 -10.94 -9.25
C LEU A 8 14.60 -9.86 -9.94
N LYS A 9 15.08 -9.32 -11.07
CA LYS A 9 14.34 -8.33 -11.89
C LYS A 9 13.04 -8.88 -12.44
N ASP A 10 12.95 -10.20 -12.61
CA ASP A 10 11.72 -10.86 -13.07
C ASP A 10 10.59 -10.84 -12.03
N THR A 11 10.91 -10.50 -10.78
CA THR A 11 9.96 -10.51 -9.65
C THR A 11 9.50 -9.13 -9.22
N GLU A 12 9.94 -8.06 -9.89
CA GLU A 12 9.54 -6.69 -9.59
C GLU A 12 8.40 -6.21 -10.49
N VAL A 13 7.47 -5.45 -9.92
CA VAL A 13 6.46 -4.68 -10.66
C VAL A 13 6.77 -3.18 -10.52
N HIS A 14 6.55 -2.46 -11.61
CA HIS A 14 6.65 -1.01 -11.66
C HIS A 14 5.26 -0.41 -11.43
N PHE A 15 5.18 0.64 -10.63
CA PHE A 15 3.95 1.38 -10.44
C PHE A 15 3.97 2.66 -11.28
N GLU A 16 2.82 3.02 -11.83
CA GLU A 16 2.54 4.34 -12.40
C GLU A 16 1.26 4.91 -11.79
N SER A 17 1.28 6.18 -11.39
CA SER A 17 0.10 6.96 -11.02
C SER A 17 0.26 8.36 -11.57
N SER A 18 -0.88 9.00 -11.80
CA SER A 18 -0.95 10.42 -12.15
C SER A 18 -0.62 11.34 -10.97
N GLN A 19 -0.53 10.81 -9.74
CA GLN A 19 -0.25 11.56 -8.51
C GLN A 19 0.72 10.81 -7.61
N GLY A 20 1.85 11.43 -7.23
CA GLY A 20 2.82 10.90 -6.27
C GLY A 20 4.24 10.65 -6.84
N PRO A 21 5.16 10.10 -6.03
CA PRO A 21 6.55 9.88 -6.46
C PRO A 21 6.61 8.72 -7.46
N PHE A 22 7.01 9.00 -8.70
CA PHE A 22 7.24 8.01 -9.73
C PHE A 22 8.66 8.05 -10.29
N PRO A 23 9.21 6.89 -10.65
CA PRO A 23 8.67 5.52 -10.49
C PRO A 23 9.13 4.84 -9.19
N PHE A 24 8.27 4.03 -8.56
CA PHE A 24 8.65 3.11 -7.47
C PHE A 24 8.40 1.64 -7.85
N ARG A 25 9.21 0.74 -7.29
CA ARG A 25 9.21 -0.70 -7.59
C ARG A 25 8.89 -1.50 -6.34
N CYS A 26 8.17 -2.62 -6.50
CA CYS A 26 7.96 -3.57 -5.42
C CYS A 26 7.99 -5.00 -5.94
N ASN A 27 8.36 -5.92 -5.05
CA ASN A 27 8.36 -7.34 -5.35
C ASN A 27 6.93 -7.90 -5.44
N ILE A 28 6.63 -8.66 -6.49
CA ILE A 28 5.32 -9.25 -6.77
C ILE A 28 4.84 -10.16 -5.63
N PHE A 29 5.73 -10.91 -5.00
CA PHE A 29 5.37 -11.78 -3.88
C PHE A 29 4.95 -10.97 -2.64
N LEU A 30 5.67 -9.89 -2.34
CA LEU A 30 5.30 -8.97 -1.26
C LEU A 30 3.93 -8.36 -1.51
N LEU A 31 3.66 -7.85 -2.72
CA LEU A 31 2.35 -7.32 -3.07
C LEU A 31 1.23 -8.36 -3.00
N GLY A 32 1.54 -9.61 -3.36
CA GLY A 32 0.60 -10.71 -3.26
C GLY A 32 0.26 -11.09 -1.81
N LEU A 33 1.19 -10.95 -0.87
CA LEU A 33 0.96 -11.13 0.56
C LEU A 33 0.17 -9.95 1.15
N PHE A 34 0.55 -8.73 0.75
CA PHE A 34 -0.07 -7.48 1.17
C PHE A 34 -1.55 -7.34 0.75
N SER A 35 -1.90 -7.79 -0.46
CA SER A 35 -3.24 -7.59 -1.02
C SER A 35 -3.68 -8.79 -1.89
N PRO A 36 -4.83 -9.42 -1.58
CA PRO A 36 -5.45 -10.43 -2.44
C PRO A 36 -5.84 -9.86 -3.82
N VAL A 37 -6.18 -8.57 -3.90
CA VAL A 37 -6.50 -7.88 -5.16
C VAL A 37 -5.25 -7.86 -6.04
N LEU A 38 -4.12 -7.38 -5.51
CA LEU A 38 -2.86 -7.34 -6.24
C LEU A 38 -2.34 -8.75 -6.58
N ARG A 39 -2.52 -9.73 -5.68
CA ARG A 39 -2.20 -11.13 -5.98
C ARG A 39 -2.95 -11.62 -7.22
N ARG A 40 -4.24 -11.29 -7.35
CA ARG A 40 -5.02 -11.69 -8.52
C ARG A 40 -4.54 -10.97 -9.78
N MET A 41 -4.28 -9.67 -9.71
CA MET A 41 -3.83 -8.87 -10.86
C MET A 41 -2.44 -9.30 -11.36
N LEU A 42 -1.51 -9.61 -10.45
CA LEU A 42 -0.12 -9.87 -10.80
C LEU A 42 0.22 -11.35 -11.02
N CYS A 43 -0.53 -12.29 -10.41
CA CYS A 43 -0.19 -13.72 -10.46
C CYS A 43 -1.16 -14.60 -11.27
N ARG A 44 -2.30 -14.07 -11.76
CA ARG A 44 -3.32 -14.90 -12.46
C ARG A 44 -3.48 -14.60 -13.96
N GLY A 45 -2.45 -14.09 -14.62
CA GLY A 45 -2.44 -13.96 -16.08
C GLY A 45 -3.23 -12.76 -16.63
N PHE A 46 -3.41 -11.69 -15.84
CA PHE A 46 -3.90 -10.42 -16.35
C PHE A 46 -2.80 -9.67 -17.12
N LYS A 47 -3.16 -8.63 -17.87
CA LYS A 47 -2.21 -7.85 -18.70
C LYS A 47 -1.04 -7.32 -17.87
N GLU A 48 -1.35 -6.88 -16.65
CA GLU A 48 -0.41 -6.39 -15.63
C GLU A 48 0.65 -7.44 -15.25
N SER A 49 0.35 -8.74 -15.33
CA SER A 49 1.31 -9.82 -15.07
C SER A 49 2.36 -9.99 -16.19
N SER A 50 2.00 -9.68 -17.43
CA SER A 50 2.94 -9.71 -18.56
C SER A 50 3.72 -8.40 -18.72
N GLU A 51 3.07 -7.26 -18.47
CA GLU A 51 3.70 -5.94 -18.61
C GLU A 51 4.53 -5.54 -17.38
N LYS A 52 4.34 -6.22 -16.24
CA LYS A 52 4.95 -5.88 -14.94
C LYS A 52 4.80 -4.40 -14.59
N LEU A 53 3.67 -3.84 -15.00
CA LEU A 53 3.30 -2.45 -14.81
C LEU A 53 1.91 -2.44 -14.18
N LEU A 54 1.78 -1.73 -13.05
CA LEU A 54 0.53 -1.53 -12.36
C LEU A 54 0.18 -0.04 -12.36
N GLU A 55 -0.85 0.32 -13.14
CA GLU A 55 -1.40 1.67 -13.17
C GLU A 55 -2.38 1.86 -12.01
N LEU A 56 -2.03 2.72 -11.05
CA LEU A 56 -2.88 3.12 -9.93
C LEU A 56 -3.87 4.20 -10.39
N LYS A 57 -4.92 3.78 -11.10
CA LYS A 57 -5.98 4.70 -11.55
C LYS A 57 -6.80 5.17 -10.36
N GLU A 58 -6.95 6.49 -10.25
CA GLU A 58 -7.76 7.17 -9.22
C GLU A 58 -7.26 6.96 -7.78
N VAL A 59 -6.00 6.57 -7.63
CA VAL A 59 -5.35 6.41 -6.33
C VAL A 59 -4.08 7.24 -6.33
N ASP A 60 -3.92 8.06 -5.30
CA ASP A 60 -2.68 8.77 -5.03
C ASP A 60 -1.58 7.74 -4.71
N GLY A 61 -0.56 7.69 -5.57
CA GLY A 61 0.60 6.81 -5.42
C GLY A 61 1.37 7.07 -4.13
N THR A 62 1.34 8.29 -3.60
CA THR A 62 1.94 8.63 -2.31
C THR A 62 1.21 7.93 -1.16
N ALA A 63 -0.13 7.96 -1.19
CA ALA A 63 -0.95 7.29 -0.21
C ALA A 63 -0.77 5.76 -0.31
N PHE A 64 -0.74 5.21 -1.52
CA PHE A 64 -0.45 3.79 -1.73
C PHE A 64 0.92 3.37 -1.19
N SER A 65 1.97 4.13 -1.50
CA SER A 65 3.33 3.86 -0.97
C SER A 65 3.34 3.85 0.56
N LYS A 66 2.63 4.78 1.19
CA LYS A 66 2.49 4.82 2.65
C LYS A 66 1.76 3.59 3.20
N VAL A 67 0.66 3.15 2.58
CA VAL A 67 -0.02 1.92 3.02
C VAL A 67 0.88 0.68 2.86
N LEU A 68 1.76 0.67 1.86
CA LEU A 68 2.74 -0.41 1.70
C LEU A 68 3.86 -0.33 2.76
N GLU A 69 4.35 0.88 3.07
CA GLU A 69 5.33 1.11 4.14
C GLU A 69 4.80 0.68 5.52
N LEU A 70 3.51 0.91 5.79
CA LEU A 70 2.80 0.40 6.97
C LEU A 70 3.00 -1.10 7.14
N TRP A 71 2.69 -1.85 6.09
CA TRP A 71 2.77 -3.30 6.12
C TRP A 71 4.20 -3.81 6.29
N CYS A 72 5.18 -3.11 5.70
CA CYS A 72 6.60 -3.42 5.87
C CYS A 72 7.18 -2.99 7.24
N GLY A 73 6.36 -2.45 8.15
CA GLY A 73 6.81 -1.98 9.47
C GLY A 73 7.62 -0.67 9.41
N GLY A 74 7.52 0.07 8.31
CA GLY A 74 8.38 1.22 8.01
C GLY A 74 7.96 2.55 8.63
N ASN A 75 6.72 2.70 9.12
CA ASN A 75 6.26 3.99 9.67
C ASN A 75 5.12 3.89 10.70
N ASN A 76 5.14 4.79 11.69
CA ASN A 76 4.07 5.00 12.67
C ASN A 76 3.25 6.24 12.29
N TYR A 77 1.94 6.07 12.06
CA TYR A 77 1.03 7.13 11.57
C TYR A 77 0.35 7.90 12.72
N GLN A 78 0.85 7.72 13.94
CA GLN A 78 0.34 8.38 15.15
C GLN A 78 0.28 9.91 14.99
N GLN A 79 1.18 10.50 14.18
CA GLN A 79 1.22 11.94 13.93
C GLN A 79 0.50 12.40 12.64
N SER A 80 0.08 11.49 11.75
CA SER A 80 -0.57 11.83 10.47
C SER A 80 -1.88 12.59 10.64
N ALA A 81 -2.17 13.58 9.79
CA ALA A 81 -3.40 14.36 9.91
C ALA A 81 -4.67 13.49 9.73
N TRP A 82 -5.81 13.90 10.29
CA TRP A 82 -7.07 13.14 10.16
C TRP A 82 -7.49 12.91 8.70
N SER A 83 -7.27 13.90 7.84
CA SER A 83 -7.52 13.78 6.41
C SER A 83 -6.62 12.76 5.73
N GLU A 84 -5.36 12.67 6.17
CA GLU A 84 -4.39 11.70 5.69
C GLU A 84 -4.79 10.28 6.13
N LEU A 85 -5.15 10.08 7.40
CA LEU A 85 -5.61 8.78 7.91
C LEU A 85 -6.83 8.26 7.12
N LYS A 86 -7.80 9.13 6.81
CA LYS A 86 -8.93 8.76 5.94
C LYS A 86 -8.51 8.36 4.54
N GLN A 87 -7.55 9.08 3.95
CA GLN A 87 -7.04 8.77 2.62
C GLN A 87 -6.33 7.40 2.62
N LEU A 88 -5.50 7.12 3.63
CA LEU A 88 -4.82 5.83 3.80
C LEU A 88 -5.83 4.69 4.00
N ALA A 89 -6.85 4.88 4.84
CA ALA A 89 -7.91 3.90 5.05
C ALA A 89 -8.69 3.61 3.76
N ALA A 90 -9.01 4.62 2.96
CA ALA A 90 -9.68 4.43 1.67
C ALA A 90 -8.83 3.64 0.67
N VAL A 91 -7.50 3.85 0.67
CA VAL A 91 -6.59 3.06 -0.16
C VAL A 91 -6.49 1.62 0.35
N ALA A 92 -6.36 1.44 1.66
CA ALA A 92 -6.30 0.14 2.30
C ALA A 92 -7.55 -0.71 2.00
N ASP A 93 -8.74 -0.11 2.10
CA ASP A 93 -10.02 -0.74 1.75
C ASP A 93 -10.10 -1.10 0.26
N ARG A 94 -9.76 -0.16 -0.63
CA ARG A 94 -9.81 -0.37 -2.09
C ARG A 94 -8.95 -1.54 -2.55
N PHE A 95 -7.76 -1.70 -1.96
CA PHE A 95 -6.86 -2.81 -2.28
C PHE A 95 -7.06 -4.03 -1.41
N GLN A 96 -8.02 -4.03 -0.48
CA GLN A 96 -8.28 -5.13 0.46
C GLN A 96 -6.97 -5.59 1.12
N VAL A 97 -6.22 -4.63 1.66
CA VAL A 97 -4.93 -4.92 2.30
C VAL A 97 -5.13 -5.79 3.55
N THR A 98 -4.06 -6.39 4.05
CA THR A 98 -4.10 -7.23 5.26
C THR A 98 -4.75 -6.52 6.44
N ASP A 99 -5.51 -7.28 7.25
CA ASP A 99 -6.21 -6.77 8.45
C ASP A 99 -5.27 -6.02 9.41
N GLU A 100 -4.00 -6.44 9.51
CA GLU A 100 -2.97 -5.78 10.31
C GLU A 100 -2.84 -4.27 10.02
N VAL A 101 -2.91 -3.89 8.74
CA VAL A 101 -2.79 -2.49 8.30
C VAL A 101 -4.09 -1.72 8.56
N LEU A 102 -5.23 -2.38 8.35
CA LEU A 102 -6.55 -1.79 8.63
C LEU A 102 -6.71 -1.51 10.12
N THR A 103 -6.41 -2.48 10.98
CA THR A 103 -6.45 -2.31 12.44
C THR A 103 -5.52 -1.20 12.91
N ALA A 104 -4.29 -1.11 12.39
CA ALA A 104 -3.38 -0.03 12.75
C ALA A 104 -3.91 1.37 12.37
N LEU A 105 -4.58 1.50 11.23
CA LEU A 105 -5.21 2.75 10.81
C LEU A 105 -6.44 3.07 11.68
N GLU A 106 -7.27 2.06 11.99
CA GLU A 106 -8.44 2.21 12.85
C GLU A 106 -8.05 2.63 14.27
N ASP A 107 -7.01 2.02 14.85
CA ASP A 107 -6.48 2.37 16.17
C ASP A 107 -5.98 3.82 16.19
N ALA A 108 -5.17 4.22 15.19
CA ALA A 108 -4.70 5.60 15.06
C ALA A 108 -5.86 6.60 14.88
N MET A 109 -6.95 6.17 14.26
CA MET A 109 -8.16 6.98 14.13
C MET A 109 -8.94 7.06 15.45
N MET A 110 -9.10 5.95 16.18
CA MET A 110 -9.78 5.90 17.46
C MET A 110 -9.08 6.73 18.54
N GLU A 111 -7.74 6.72 18.59
CA GLU A 111 -6.96 7.57 19.50
C GLU A 111 -7.28 9.06 19.33
N ARG A 112 -7.62 9.49 18.12
CA ARG A 112 -7.99 10.89 17.81
C ARG A 112 -9.46 11.22 18.00
N LEU A 113 -10.31 10.19 18.01
CA LEU A 113 -11.73 10.32 18.31
C LEU A 113 -12.01 10.34 19.81
N ASN A 114 -11.00 10.13 20.66
CA ASN A 114 -11.14 10.28 22.10
C ASN A 114 -11.45 11.74 22.43
N VAL A 115 -12.74 12.05 22.43
CA VAL A 115 -13.33 13.32 22.81
C VAL A 115 -12.84 13.62 24.22
N GLU A 116 -12.15 14.74 24.42
CA GLU A 116 -11.95 15.29 25.76
C GLU A 116 -13.34 15.43 26.38
N VAL A 117 -13.67 14.56 27.33
CA VAL A 117 -14.86 14.72 28.15
C VAL A 117 -14.61 15.99 28.95
N CYS A 118 -15.19 17.10 28.52
CA CYS A 118 -15.21 18.33 29.30
C CYS A 118 -15.93 18.00 30.62
N VAL A 119 -15.17 17.84 31.70
CA VAL A 119 -15.72 17.80 33.04
C VAL A 119 -15.95 19.25 33.44
N GLU A 120 -17.22 19.66 33.50
CA GLU A 120 -17.65 20.95 34.09
C GLU A 120 -17.37 21.00 35.61
#